data_AF-A0A7W9HK95-F1
#
_entry.id   AF-A0A7W9HK95-F1
#
_cell.length_a   1.000
_cell.length_b   1.000
_cell.length_c   1.000
_cell.angle_alpha   90.00
_cell.angle_beta   90.00
_cell.angle_gamma   90.00
#
_symmetry.space_group_name_H-M   'P 1'
#
loop_
_entity.id
_entity.type
_entity.pdbx_description
1 polymer ?
#
loop_
_entity_poly.entity_id
_entity_poly.type
_entity_poly.pdbx_seq_one_letter_code
_entity_poly.pdbx_strand_id
1 'polypeptide(L)'
;MDRGVSSFVYASPAPGFAQVALAYTSRLLGAECVLFCELLDGDFHEFSLLAQSYGARIHASASLYDAEEEAEAFCGDDERMLKLPLGFGCTEYTSHLRQALTREWANVVAELGTTPRRLWLPVGSATLATAFRQVLPKTVELHCVDVRILEESDERIKQLGELPGVVLYRSDQEFLEAATTPPPFPSNAFYDAKLWPLIREHAADGDVWWNVAR
;
A
#
# COMPACT_ATOMS: atom_id res chain seq x y z
N MET A 1 3.08 -21.09 -23.46
CA MET A 1 2.98 -20.72 -22.02
C MET A 1 1.58 -21.15 -21.66
N ASP A 2 1.43 -22.37 -21.19
CA ASP A 2 0.14 -23.06 -21.28
C ASP A 2 -0.45 -23.19 -19.87
N ARG A 3 -1.56 -22.48 -19.66
CA ARG A 3 -2.49 -22.49 -18.50
C ARG A 3 -2.06 -21.76 -17.22
N GLY A 4 -1.71 -20.49 -17.34
CA GLY A 4 -1.57 -19.59 -16.18
C GLY A 4 -2.15 -18.22 -16.47
N VAL A 5 -2.23 -17.39 -15.42
CA VAL A 5 -2.57 -15.96 -15.54
C VAL A 5 -1.59 -15.31 -16.51
N SER A 6 -2.11 -14.64 -17.55
CA SER A 6 -1.33 -13.85 -18.50
C SER A 6 -1.46 -12.35 -18.29
N SER A 7 -2.50 -11.92 -17.58
CA SER A 7 -2.83 -10.52 -17.37
C SER A 7 -3.20 -10.25 -15.91
N PHE A 8 -2.56 -9.27 -15.29
CA PHE A 8 -2.95 -8.76 -13.98
C PHE A 8 -3.80 -7.52 -14.15
N VAL A 9 -4.92 -7.47 -13.43
CA VAL A 9 -5.87 -6.36 -13.45
C VAL A 9 -5.93 -5.73 -12.06
N TYR A 10 -5.87 -4.40 -11.96
CA TYR A 10 -5.83 -3.72 -10.67
C TYR A 10 -6.50 -2.35 -10.70
N ALA A 11 -7.31 -2.07 -9.67
CA ALA A 11 -7.82 -0.73 -9.43
C ALA A 11 -6.82 0.06 -8.57
N SER A 12 -6.55 1.31 -8.94
CA SER A 12 -5.60 2.16 -8.23
C SER A 12 -6.18 3.54 -7.98
N PRO A 13 -6.03 4.09 -6.77
CA PRO A 13 -6.29 5.49 -6.58
C PRO A 13 -5.19 6.31 -7.28
N ALA A 14 -5.45 7.58 -7.55
CA ALA A 14 -4.61 8.42 -8.40
C ALA A 14 -3.13 8.45 -7.94
N PRO A 15 -2.80 8.88 -6.70
CA PRO A 15 -1.43 8.84 -6.18
C PRO A 15 -1.04 7.50 -5.53
N GLY A 16 -1.66 6.39 -5.92
CA GLY A 16 -1.30 5.05 -5.41
C GLY A 16 -0.01 4.52 -6.04
N PHE A 17 1.02 4.18 -5.24
CA PHE A 17 2.30 3.69 -5.78
C PHE A 17 2.25 2.22 -6.26
N ALA A 18 1.28 1.43 -5.77
CA ALA A 18 1.12 0.02 -6.11
C ALA A 18 0.99 -0.23 -7.63
N GLN A 19 0.35 0.69 -8.36
CA GLN A 19 0.20 0.61 -9.82
C GLN A 19 1.55 0.61 -10.55
N VAL A 20 2.52 1.39 -10.05
CA VAL A 20 3.86 1.49 -10.62
C VAL A 20 4.62 0.19 -10.41
N ALA A 21 4.59 -0.33 -9.17
CA ALA A 21 5.24 -1.59 -8.81
C ALA A 21 4.69 -2.78 -9.60
N LEU A 22 3.36 -2.84 -9.76
CA LEU A 22 2.70 -3.89 -10.55
C LEU A 22 3.06 -3.81 -12.03
N ALA A 23 3.01 -2.62 -12.62
CA ALA A 23 3.36 -2.41 -14.03
C ALA A 23 4.82 -2.81 -14.32
N TYR A 24 5.75 -2.34 -13.48
CA TYR A 24 7.16 -2.69 -13.61
C TYR A 24 7.40 -4.19 -13.49
N THR A 25 6.80 -4.83 -12.48
CA THR A 25 6.97 -6.28 -12.25
C THR A 25 6.34 -7.09 -13.38
N SER A 26 5.17 -6.71 -13.87
CA SER A 26 4.49 -7.40 -14.99
C SER A 26 5.34 -7.35 -16.25
N ARG A 27 5.97 -6.20 -16.54
CA ARG A 27 6.93 -6.06 -17.65
C ARG A 27 8.09 -7.04 -17.54
N LEU A 28 8.69 -7.19 -16.35
CA LEU A 28 9.80 -8.11 -16.14
C LEU A 28 9.39 -9.58 -16.35
N LEU A 29 8.14 -9.92 -16.01
CA LEU A 29 7.58 -11.26 -16.17
C LEU A 29 7.05 -11.53 -17.58
N GLY A 30 6.94 -10.51 -18.43
CA GLY A 30 6.27 -10.61 -19.73
C GLY A 30 4.76 -10.82 -19.62
N ALA A 31 4.15 -10.45 -18.48
CA ALA A 31 2.71 -10.47 -18.27
C ALA A 31 2.11 -9.10 -18.63
N GLU A 32 0.84 -9.10 -19.04
CA GLU A 32 0.09 -7.87 -19.25
C GLU A 32 -0.29 -7.26 -17.89
N CYS A 33 -0.27 -5.93 -17.80
CA CYS A 33 -0.78 -5.16 -16.66
C CYS A 33 -1.88 -4.23 -17.16
N VAL A 34 -3.10 -4.41 -16.64
CA VAL A 34 -4.25 -3.56 -16.92
C VAL A 34 -4.61 -2.82 -15.63
N LEU A 35 -4.68 -1.50 -15.70
CA LEU A 35 -4.92 -0.64 -14.56
C LEU A 35 -6.18 0.19 -14.78
N PHE A 36 -7.05 0.21 -13.79
CA PHE A 36 -8.17 1.12 -13.68
C PHE A 36 -7.78 2.20 -12.67
N CYS A 37 -7.50 3.40 -13.17
CA CYS A 37 -6.88 4.47 -12.41
C CYS A 37 -7.92 5.57 -12.16
N GLU A 38 -8.16 5.85 -10.88
CA GLU A 38 -8.86 7.06 -10.47
C GLU A 38 -8.16 8.29 -11.05
N LEU A 39 -8.94 9.23 -11.57
CA LEU A 39 -8.43 10.52 -12.04
C LEU A 39 -8.30 11.50 -10.89
N LEU A 40 -7.27 12.35 -10.94
CA LEU A 40 -7.12 13.51 -10.06
C LEU A 40 -7.35 14.76 -10.88
N ASP A 41 -8.33 15.58 -10.49
CA ASP A 41 -8.73 16.79 -11.20
C ASP A 41 -9.04 16.57 -12.71
N GLY A 42 -9.52 15.37 -13.05
CA GLY A 42 -9.89 14.99 -14.42
C GLY A 42 -8.73 14.45 -15.28
N ASP A 43 -7.52 14.37 -14.73
CA ASP A 43 -6.33 13.88 -15.42
C ASP A 43 -5.69 12.67 -14.72
N PHE A 44 -4.88 11.91 -15.47
CA PHE A 44 -4.07 10.84 -14.88
C PHE A 44 -2.95 11.44 -14.02
N HIS A 45 -2.80 10.90 -12.81
CA HIS A 45 -1.67 11.22 -11.95
C HIS A 45 -0.33 10.72 -12.55
N GLU A 46 0.79 11.34 -12.16
CA GLU A 46 2.13 10.98 -12.64
C GLU A 46 2.49 9.50 -12.44
N PHE A 47 1.95 8.85 -11.40
CA PHE A 47 2.14 7.42 -11.16
C PHE A 47 1.42 6.53 -12.16
N SER A 48 0.24 6.95 -12.64
CA SER A 48 -0.47 6.23 -13.70
C SER A 48 0.26 6.37 -15.03
N LEU A 49 0.79 7.55 -15.33
CA LEU A 49 1.63 7.79 -16.51
C LEU A 49 2.96 7.02 -16.42
N LEU A 50 3.58 6.95 -15.24
CA LEU A 50 4.78 6.17 -15.00
C LEU A 50 4.50 4.67 -15.20
N ALA A 51 3.38 4.15 -14.67
CA ALA A 51 2.97 2.78 -14.89
C ALA A 51 2.74 2.48 -16.39
N GLN A 52 2.10 3.40 -17.11
CA GLN A 52 1.95 3.30 -18.58
C GLN A 52 3.30 3.26 -19.29
N SER A 53 4.30 4.01 -18.83
CA SER A 53 5.66 3.97 -19.39
C SER A 53 6.36 2.60 -19.23
N TYR A 54 5.91 1.79 -18.27
CA TYR A 54 6.33 0.40 -18.12
C TYR A 54 5.53 -0.60 -18.97
N GLY A 55 4.59 -0.12 -19.78
CA GLY A 55 3.78 -0.94 -20.69
C GLY A 55 2.43 -1.34 -20.11
N ALA A 56 2.00 -0.77 -18.97
CA ALA A 56 0.64 -0.99 -18.49
C ALA A 56 -0.40 -0.34 -19.41
N ARG A 57 -1.51 -1.04 -19.61
CA ARG A 57 -2.72 -0.50 -20.22
C ARG A 57 -3.54 0.20 -19.14
N ILE A 58 -3.61 1.53 -19.20
CA ILE A 58 -4.35 2.33 -18.22
C ILE A 58 -5.75 2.71 -18.74
N HIS A 59 -6.73 2.66 -17.85
CA HIS A 59 -8.11 3.06 -18.04
C HIS A 59 -8.44 4.14 -17.00
N ALA A 60 -9.19 5.16 -17.40
CA ALA A 60 -9.63 6.21 -16.50
C ALA A 60 -10.91 5.79 -15.79
N SER A 61 -10.96 5.99 -14.47
CA SER A 61 -12.12 5.75 -13.63
C SER A 61 -12.42 7.01 -12.81
N ALA A 62 -13.70 7.27 -12.52
CA ALA A 62 -14.11 8.50 -11.84
C ALA A 62 -13.76 8.51 -10.34
N SER A 63 -13.70 7.34 -9.72
CA SER A 63 -13.31 7.14 -8.33
C SER A 63 -12.60 5.79 -8.16
N LEU A 64 -11.93 5.59 -7.00
CA LEU A 64 -11.40 4.27 -6.64
C LEU A 64 -12.50 3.19 -6.56
N TYR A 65 -13.72 3.57 -6.16
CA TYR A 65 -14.86 2.65 -6.12
C TYR A 65 -15.22 2.17 -7.54
N ASP A 66 -15.38 3.11 -8.47
CA ASP A 66 -15.68 2.78 -9.88
C ASP A 66 -14.54 1.97 -10.50
N ALA A 67 -13.28 2.30 -10.17
CA ALA A 67 -12.13 1.53 -10.64
C ALA A 67 -12.17 0.06 -10.20
N GLU A 68 -12.60 -0.23 -8.96
CA GLU A 68 -12.77 -1.60 -8.47
C GLU A 68 -13.90 -2.34 -9.21
N GLU A 69 -15.04 -1.69 -9.44
CA GLU A 69 -16.17 -2.28 -10.20
C GLU A 69 -15.80 -2.55 -11.67
N GLU A 70 -15.13 -1.60 -12.31
CA GLU A 70 -14.68 -1.70 -13.69
C GLU A 70 -13.59 -2.77 -13.86
N ALA A 71 -12.64 -2.87 -12.92
CA ALA A 71 -11.60 -3.90 -12.92
C ALA A 71 -12.18 -5.32 -12.78
N GLU A 72 -13.19 -5.47 -11.91
CA GLU A 72 -13.92 -6.73 -11.73
C GLU A 72 -14.67 -7.10 -13.03
N ALA A 73 -15.43 -6.16 -13.58
CA ALA A 73 -16.19 -6.36 -14.81
C ALA A 73 -15.30 -6.67 -16.02
N PHE A 74 -14.09 -6.10 -16.06
CA PHE A 74 -13.13 -6.33 -17.15
C PHE A 74 -12.59 -7.76 -17.18
N CYS A 75 -12.38 -8.38 -16.01
CA CYS A 75 -11.91 -9.77 -15.95
C CYS A 75 -12.97 -10.74 -16.47
N GLY A 76 -14.25 -10.48 -16.16
CA GLY A 76 -15.35 -11.38 -16.49
C GLY A 76 -15.06 -12.82 -16.04
N ASP A 77 -15.26 -13.78 -16.95
CA ASP A 77 -14.98 -15.20 -16.71
C ASP A 77 -13.64 -15.67 -17.32
N ASP A 78 -12.74 -14.76 -17.74
CA ASP A 78 -11.45 -15.15 -18.34
C ASP A 78 -10.44 -15.57 -17.27
N GLU A 79 -10.26 -16.89 -17.10
CA GLU A 79 -9.30 -17.49 -16.15
C GLU A 79 -7.83 -17.07 -16.36
N ARG A 80 -7.51 -16.41 -17.49
CA ARG A 80 -6.16 -15.87 -17.75
C ARG A 80 -5.97 -14.46 -17.19
N MET A 81 -7.04 -13.81 -16.76
CA MET A 81 -7.00 -12.51 -16.10
C MET A 81 -7.14 -12.69 -14.59
N LEU A 82 -6.25 -12.06 -13.83
CA LEU A 82 -6.34 -12.05 -12.38
C LEU A 82 -6.52 -10.62 -11.88
N LYS A 83 -7.70 -10.33 -11.35
CA LYS A 83 -7.92 -9.12 -10.57
C LYS A 83 -7.21 -9.24 -9.23
N LEU A 84 -6.28 -8.33 -8.96
CA LEU A 84 -5.61 -8.23 -7.69
C LEU A 84 -6.43 -7.34 -6.74
N PRO A 85 -6.61 -7.73 -5.47
CA PRO A 85 -7.31 -6.88 -4.50
C PRO A 85 -6.45 -5.67 -4.11
N LEU A 86 -7.07 -4.59 -3.64
CA LEU A 86 -6.37 -3.41 -3.11
C LEU A 86 -5.27 -3.79 -2.11
N GLY A 87 -4.08 -3.24 -2.34
CA GLY A 87 -2.86 -3.54 -1.56
C GLY A 87 -2.34 -4.97 -1.71
N PHE A 88 -2.81 -5.70 -2.72
CA PHE A 88 -2.45 -7.07 -3.05
C PHE A 88 -2.75 -8.07 -1.92
N GLY A 89 -3.78 -7.80 -1.10
CA GLY A 89 -4.16 -8.60 0.07
C GLY A 89 -4.64 -10.04 -0.16
N CYS A 90 -4.15 -10.76 -1.18
CA CYS A 90 -4.41 -12.19 -1.36
C CYS A 90 -3.49 -13.07 -0.49
N THR A 91 -3.89 -14.33 -0.30
CA THR A 91 -3.19 -15.31 0.56
C THR A 91 -1.75 -15.54 0.10
N GLU A 92 -1.53 -15.68 -1.20
CA GLU A 92 -0.23 -15.94 -1.80
C GLU A 92 0.72 -14.77 -1.57
N TYR A 93 0.28 -13.55 -1.90
CA TYR A 93 1.09 -12.35 -1.71
C TYR A 93 1.40 -12.12 -0.23
N THR A 94 0.39 -12.20 0.64
CA THR A 94 0.59 -11.98 2.08
C THR A 94 1.54 -13.00 2.70
N SER A 95 1.53 -14.26 2.22
CA SER A 95 2.51 -15.27 2.63
C SER A 95 3.94 -14.88 2.26
N HIS A 96 4.18 -14.46 1.02
CA HIS A 96 5.50 -13.99 0.58
C HIS A 96 5.93 -12.69 1.25
N LEU A 97 5.00 -11.76 1.46
CA LEU A 97 5.23 -10.51 2.16
C LEU A 97 5.73 -10.77 3.58
N ARG A 98 5.07 -11.66 4.35
CA ARG A 98 5.54 -12.01 5.71
C ARG A 98 6.94 -12.59 5.73
N GLN A 99 7.28 -13.43 4.76
CA GLN A 99 8.64 -13.98 4.66
C GLN A 99 9.67 -12.88 4.39
N ALA A 100 9.36 -11.94 3.50
CA ALA A 100 10.22 -10.79 3.24
C ALA A 100 10.35 -9.90 4.49
N LEU A 101 9.23 -9.52 5.11
CA LEU A 101 9.22 -8.72 6.33
C LEU A 101 9.95 -9.38 7.50
N THR A 102 9.89 -10.71 7.63
CA THR A 102 10.63 -11.43 8.68
C THR A 102 12.14 -11.26 8.51
N ARG A 103 12.63 -11.34 7.27
CA ARG A 103 14.05 -11.14 6.96
C ARG A 103 14.46 -9.69 7.18
N GLU A 104 13.68 -8.74 6.66
CA GLU A 104 14.00 -7.32 6.80
C GLU A 104 13.91 -6.85 8.25
N TRP A 105 12.97 -7.36 9.03
CA TRP A 105 12.91 -7.07 10.45
C TRP A 105 14.15 -7.55 11.20
N ALA A 106 14.66 -8.74 10.87
CA ALA A 106 15.91 -9.23 11.45
C ALA A 106 17.10 -8.32 11.10
N ASN A 107 17.15 -7.81 9.85
CA ASN A 107 18.16 -6.84 9.43
C ASN A 107 18.06 -5.54 10.25
N VAL A 108 16.85 -4.99 10.41
CA VAL A 108 16.60 -3.78 11.21
C VAL A 108 17.06 -3.96 12.66
N VAL A 109 16.70 -5.07 13.31
CA VAL A 109 17.12 -5.35 14.69
C VAL A 109 18.64 -5.48 14.80
N ALA A 110 19.28 -6.15 13.84
CA ALA A 110 20.72 -6.30 13.80
C ALA A 110 21.44 -4.94 13.61
N GLU A 111 20.93 -4.09 12.72
CA GLU A 111 21.49 -2.76 12.46
C GLU A 111 21.34 -1.81 13.66
N LEU A 112 20.19 -1.85 14.33
CA LEU A 112 19.95 -1.04 15.53
C LEU A 112 20.67 -1.58 16.78
N GLY A 113 21.13 -2.84 16.76
CA GLY A 113 21.70 -3.52 17.91
C GLY A 113 20.70 -3.78 19.04
N THR A 114 19.42 -3.48 18.83
CA THR A 114 18.32 -3.65 19.79
C THR A 114 16.99 -3.77 19.05
N THR A 115 16.01 -4.38 19.72
CA THR A 115 14.63 -4.41 19.21
C THR A 115 13.94 -3.08 19.52
N PRO A 116 13.49 -2.31 18.52
CA PRO A 116 12.77 -1.07 18.77
C PRO A 116 11.43 -1.36 19.45
N ARG A 117 10.95 -0.40 20.25
CA ARG A 117 9.69 -0.57 20.99
C ARG A 117 8.46 -0.30 20.13
N ARG A 118 8.59 0.55 19.10
CA ARG A 118 7.49 0.98 18.25
C ARG A 118 7.92 1.03 16.80
N LEU A 119 7.02 0.61 15.91
CA LEU A 119 7.14 0.75 14.47
C LEU A 119 5.98 1.60 13.95
N TRP A 120 6.28 2.63 13.17
CA TRP A 120 5.32 3.50 12.51
C TRP A 120 5.10 3.08 11.05
N LEU A 121 3.83 3.02 10.62
CA LEU A 121 3.41 2.61 9.27
C LEU A 121 2.25 3.44 8.73
N PRO A 122 2.28 3.84 7.45
CA PRO A 122 1.08 4.28 6.76
C PRO A 122 0.14 3.10 6.51
N VAL A 123 -1.16 3.39 6.54
CA VAL A 123 -2.23 2.42 6.30
C VAL A 123 -3.13 2.92 5.19
N GLY A 124 -3.17 2.13 4.12
CA GLY A 124 -4.13 2.25 3.01
C GLY A 124 -5.12 1.10 3.05
N SER A 125 -4.72 -0.04 2.48
CA SER A 125 -5.51 -1.29 2.48
C SER A 125 -5.41 -2.14 3.75
N ALA A 126 -4.62 -1.69 4.75
CA ALA A 126 -4.18 -2.46 5.91
C ALA A 126 -3.31 -3.71 5.64
N THR A 127 -3.06 -4.11 4.38
CA THR A 127 -2.32 -5.35 4.06
C THR A 127 -0.93 -5.40 4.70
N LEU A 128 -0.14 -4.31 4.57
CA LEU A 128 1.21 -4.23 5.11
C LEU A 128 1.22 -4.27 6.64
N ALA A 129 0.35 -3.48 7.28
CA ALA A 129 0.26 -3.41 8.73
C ALA A 129 -0.17 -4.75 9.35
N THR A 130 -1.18 -5.41 8.76
CA THR A 130 -1.61 -6.75 9.18
C THR A 130 -0.50 -7.78 9.02
N ALA A 131 0.28 -7.73 7.93
CA ALA A 131 1.42 -8.62 7.74
C ALA A 131 2.53 -8.35 8.77
N PHE A 132 2.87 -7.10 9.04
CA PHE A 132 3.82 -6.73 10.09
C PHE A 132 3.38 -7.23 11.45
N ARG A 133 2.10 -7.09 11.81
CA ARG A 133 1.62 -7.52 13.12
C ARG A 133 1.82 -9.02 13.37
N GLN A 134 1.78 -9.83 12.31
CA GLN A 134 2.06 -11.28 12.36
C GLN A 134 3.55 -11.61 12.47
N VAL A 135 4.44 -10.70 12.06
CA VAL A 135 5.90 -10.89 12.05
C VAL A 135 6.56 -10.29 13.30
N LEU A 136 6.05 -9.14 13.75
CA LEU A 136 6.64 -8.38 14.85
C LEU A 136 6.47 -9.10 16.19
N PRO A 137 7.50 -9.08 17.06
CA PRO A 137 7.37 -9.53 18.45
C PRO A 137 6.20 -8.82 19.16
N LYS A 138 5.52 -9.52 20.06
CA LYS A 138 4.39 -8.96 20.85
C LYS A 138 4.79 -7.75 21.72
N THR A 139 6.08 -7.58 21.98
CA THR A 139 6.64 -6.46 22.74
C THR A 139 6.79 -5.18 21.92
N VAL A 140 6.65 -5.27 20.59
CA VAL A 140 6.73 -4.12 19.68
C VAL A 140 5.31 -3.63 19.42
N GLU A 141 5.05 -2.36 19.72
CA GLU A 141 3.79 -1.69 19.35
C GLU A 141 3.85 -1.31 17.86
N LEU A 142 2.74 -1.50 17.16
CA LEU A 142 2.59 -1.11 15.77
C LEU A 142 1.70 0.14 15.69
N HIS A 143 2.33 1.27 15.40
CA HIS A 143 1.68 2.57 15.29
C HIS A 143 1.28 2.78 13.82
N CYS A 144 -0.01 2.68 13.57
CA CYS A 144 -0.62 2.68 12.25
C CYS A 144 -1.29 4.03 11.99
N VAL A 145 -1.00 4.68 10.87
CA VAL A 145 -1.65 5.93 10.46
C VAL A 145 -2.51 5.67 9.24
N ASP A 146 -3.83 5.64 9.39
CA ASP A 146 -4.76 5.60 8.27
C ASP A 146 -4.68 6.91 7.48
N VAL A 147 -4.24 6.80 6.23
CA VAL A 147 -4.09 7.93 5.28
C VAL A 147 -5.35 8.16 4.44
N ARG A 148 -6.46 7.51 4.80
CA ARG A 148 -7.80 7.75 4.28
C ARG A 148 -7.98 7.36 2.81
N ILE A 149 -7.33 6.28 2.39
CA ILE A 149 -7.63 5.63 1.09
C ILE A 149 -9.00 4.93 1.16
N LEU A 150 -9.28 4.33 2.32
CA LEU A 150 -10.53 3.64 2.60
C LEU A 150 -11.35 4.44 3.60
N GLU A 151 -12.66 4.22 3.57
CA GLU A 151 -13.57 4.73 4.59
C GLU A 151 -13.21 4.17 5.96
N GLU A 152 -13.40 4.96 7.01
CA GLU A 152 -13.16 4.52 8.39
C GLU A 152 -14.00 3.29 8.78
N SER A 153 -15.17 3.18 8.15
CA SER A 153 -16.09 2.07 8.37
C SER A 153 -15.67 0.77 7.67
N ASP A 154 -14.65 0.80 6.81
CA ASP A 154 -14.14 -0.38 6.10
C ASP A 154 -13.63 -1.42 7.10
N GLU A 155 -14.05 -2.66 6.87
CA GLU A 155 -13.79 -3.77 7.77
C GLU A 155 -12.28 -4.04 7.96
N ARG A 156 -11.45 -3.77 6.93
CA ARG A 156 -9.99 -3.93 7.02
C ARG A 156 -9.37 -2.96 8.02
N ILE A 157 -9.89 -1.73 8.09
CA ILE A 157 -9.41 -0.70 9.02
C ILE A 157 -9.86 -1.04 10.44
N LYS A 158 -11.12 -1.44 10.63
CA LYS A 158 -11.64 -1.89 11.93
C LYS A 158 -10.86 -3.07 12.49
N GLN A 159 -10.69 -4.12 11.70
CA GLN A 159 -9.97 -5.33 12.10
C GLN A 159 -8.52 -5.01 12.48
N LEU A 160 -7.86 -4.11 11.75
CA LEU A 160 -6.51 -3.67 12.10
C LEU A 160 -6.46 -3.02 13.49
N GLY A 161 -7.42 -2.14 13.81
CA GLY A 161 -7.50 -1.47 15.11
C GLY A 161 -7.78 -2.41 16.29
N GLU A 162 -8.37 -3.58 16.04
CA GLU A 162 -8.64 -4.60 17.05
C GLU A 162 -7.45 -5.53 17.33
N LEU A 163 -6.42 -5.51 16.48
CA LEU A 163 -5.25 -6.39 16.65
C LEU A 163 -4.43 -5.99 17.90
N PRO A 164 -3.97 -6.96 18.70
CA PRO A 164 -3.23 -6.68 19.93
C PRO A 164 -1.90 -5.99 19.65
N GLY A 165 -1.63 -4.90 20.36
CA GLY A 165 -0.41 -4.11 20.18
C GLY A 165 -0.39 -3.27 18.91
N VAL A 166 -1.56 -2.99 18.32
CA VAL A 166 -1.75 -1.94 17.31
C VAL A 166 -2.28 -0.69 17.99
N VAL A 167 -1.75 0.47 17.60
CA VAL A 167 -2.28 1.80 17.93
C VAL A 167 -2.65 2.44 16.60
N LEU A 168 -3.95 2.68 16.38
CA LEU A 168 -4.45 3.25 15.14
C LEU A 168 -4.70 4.75 15.32
N TYR A 169 -4.03 5.54 14.49
CA TYR A 169 -4.27 6.96 14.27
C TYR A 169 -4.95 7.15 12.92
N ARG A 170 -5.65 8.26 12.76
CA ARG A 170 -6.19 8.71 11.47
C ARG A 170 -5.55 10.04 11.10
N SER A 171 -5.03 10.15 9.88
CA SER A 171 -4.52 11.42 9.35
C SER A 171 -5.65 12.44 9.23
N ASP A 172 -5.35 13.71 9.46
CA ASP A 172 -6.26 14.83 9.21
C ASP A 172 -6.38 15.17 7.72
N GLN A 173 -5.42 14.73 6.90
CA GLN A 173 -5.31 15.05 5.49
C GLN A 173 -5.97 13.98 4.61
N GLU A 174 -6.73 14.41 3.60
CA GLU A 174 -7.36 13.52 2.62
C GLU A 174 -6.31 12.78 1.79
N PHE A 175 -6.60 11.56 1.33
CA PHE A 175 -5.62 10.76 0.58
C PHE A 175 -5.11 11.48 -0.69
N LEU A 176 -6.03 12.11 -1.43
CA LEU A 176 -5.75 12.78 -2.70
C LEU A 176 -5.05 14.13 -2.53
N GLU A 177 -4.85 14.60 -1.30
CA GLU A 177 -4.10 15.83 -1.00
C GLU A 177 -2.67 15.49 -0.61
N ALA A 178 -1.70 16.28 -1.10
CA ALA A 178 -0.32 16.13 -0.71
C ALA A 178 -0.11 16.59 0.75
N ALA A 179 0.81 15.95 1.46
CA ALA A 179 1.15 16.29 2.84
C ALA A 179 1.63 17.76 2.94
N THR A 180 0.98 18.53 3.80
CA THR A 180 1.29 19.96 4.01
C THR A 180 2.58 20.17 4.79
N THR A 181 2.90 19.24 5.67
CA THR A 181 4.11 19.26 6.50
C THR A 181 4.88 17.96 6.28
N PRO A 182 5.70 17.87 5.21
CA PRO A 182 6.49 16.67 4.94
C PRO A 182 7.68 16.55 5.91
N PRO A 183 8.24 15.33 6.08
CA PRO A 183 9.47 15.11 6.83
C PRO A 183 10.69 15.74 6.12
N PRO A 184 11.82 15.94 6.82
CA PRO A 184 13.05 16.49 6.25
C PRO A 184 13.83 15.48 5.39
N PHE A 185 13.18 14.47 4.83
CA PHE A 185 13.77 13.43 3.98
C PHE A 185 12.76 12.96 2.91
N PRO A 186 13.22 12.27 1.84
CA PRO A 186 12.33 11.81 0.78
C PRO A 186 11.25 10.84 1.30
N SER A 187 9.99 11.19 1.04
CA SER A 187 8.80 10.40 1.37
C SER A 187 7.72 10.70 0.34
N ASN A 188 6.87 9.72 0.03
CA ASN A 188 5.72 9.94 -0.83
C ASN A 188 4.75 10.95 -0.16
N ALA A 189 4.50 12.06 -0.85
CA ALA A 189 3.71 13.17 -0.32
C ALA A 189 2.25 12.79 0.01
N PHE A 190 1.68 11.82 -0.68
CA PHE A 190 0.28 11.42 -0.51
C PHE A 190 0.11 10.27 0.49
N TYR A 191 1.21 9.64 0.91
CA TYR A 191 1.20 8.42 1.72
C TYR A 191 2.10 8.57 2.94
N ASP A 192 3.38 8.20 2.80
CA ASP A 192 4.38 8.20 3.87
C ASP A 192 4.48 9.55 4.60
N ALA A 193 4.53 10.66 3.86
CA ALA A 193 4.74 11.99 4.45
C ALA A 193 3.62 12.42 5.42
N LYS A 194 2.41 11.86 5.31
CA LYS A 194 1.27 12.17 6.17
C LYS A 194 1.41 11.64 7.60
N LEU A 195 2.37 10.75 7.83
CA LEU A 195 2.70 10.28 9.17
C LEU A 195 3.44 11.35 9.98
N TRP A 196 4.15 12.25 9.28
CA TRP A 196 5.12 13.13 9.92
C TRP A 196 4.54 14.02 11.02
N PRO A 197 3.35 14.65 10.87
CA PRO A 197 2.73 15.40 11.95
C PRO A 197 2.50 14.54 13.21
N LEU A 198 1.99 13.33 13.06
CA LEU A 198 1.69 12.41 14.17
C LEU A 198 2.95 11.82 14.80
N ILE A 199 3.97 11.51 14.00
CA ILE A 199 5.29 11.10 14.49
C ILE A 199 5.89 12.22 15.35
N ARG A 200 5.83 13.48 14.89
CA ARG A 200 6.33 14.62 15.66
C ARG A 200 5.62 14.83 16.99
N GLU A 201 4.34 14.48 17.06
CA GLU A 201 3.51 14.66 18.25
C GLU A 201 3.63 13.50 19.24
N HIS A 202 3.74 12.26 18.75
CA HIS A 202 3.53 11.07 19.57
C HIS A 202 4.71 10.11 19.62
N ALA A 203 5.69 10.22 18.72
CA ALA A 203 6.83 9.31 18.71
C ALA A 203 7.73 9.51 19.93
N ALA A 204 8.44 8.45 20.30
CA ALA A 204 9.49 8.48 21.30
C ALA A 204 10.85 8.20 20.70
N ASP A 205 11.91 8.55 21.44
CA ASP A 205 13.28 8.21 21.06
C ASP A 205 13.43 6.69 20.88
N GLY A 206 13.99 6.29 19.73
CA GLY A 206 14.17 4.89 19.35
C GLY A 206 13.00 4.26 18.60
N ASP A 207 11.94 5.02 18.30
CA ASP A 207 10.89 4.59 17.37
C ASP A 207 11.45 4.47 15.96
N VAL A 208 10.95 3.49 15.20
CA VAL A 208 11.31 3.27 13.80
C VAL A 208 10.12 3.61 12.91
N TRP A 209 10.37 4.26 11.78
CA TRP A 209 9.37 4.48 10.74
C TRP A 209 9.75 3.73 9.47
N TRP A 210 8.83 2.88 9.00
CA TRP A 210 8.94 2.23 7.71
C TRP A 210 8.35 3.10 6.60
N ASN A 211 9.24 3.74 5.83
CA ASN A 211 8.92 4.58 4.68
C ASN A 211 8.74 3.70 3.42
N VAL A 212 7.50 3.51 2.98
CA VAL A 212 7.07 2.46 2.03
C VAL A 212 7.50 2.73 0.59
N ALA A 213 7.31 3.95 0.10
CA ALA A 213 7.56 4.29 -1.30
C ALA A 213 8.88 5.06 -1.47
N ARG A 214 9.99 4.46 -1.03
CA ARG A 214 11.35 5.01 -1.15
C ARG A 214 12.30 4.06 -1.89
#